data_AF-A0A0A6ZH42-F1
#
_entry.id   AF-A0A0A6ZH42-F1
#
_cell.length_a   1.000
_cell.length_b   1.000
_cell.length_c   1.000
_cell.angle_alpha   90.00
_cell.angle_beta   90.00
_cell.angle_gamma   90.00
#
_symmetry.space_group_name_H-M   'P 1'
#
loop_
_entity.id
_entity.type
_entity.pdbx_description
1 polymer ?
#
loop_
_entity_poly.entity_id
_entity_poly.type
_entity_poly.pdbx_seq_one_letter_code
_entity_poly.pdbx_strand_id
1 'polypeptide(L)'
;MGMCVQNFIKFFILFAFIAVLGGCGALDAILPSSGTYKVNARVNGSPLDEYSFVSLNDKIQPFFEESVSGDPDIAALTVFLKDARGVNAGYTVTYSLELNGEYAPGQDEQENAPAADSSNQDNAALTEDDKNAGNEESENNNKPNLSVVISNDPLSDIEQYKKGNEYLIPVQSLDRALHYFPLPPDLPIGRYTLVSQVMGKAGSSGEKAILHKTEKSFYYLADAGFSFDSIQVNLPGVTSSSQIIPRGSVIMLEAKLDYDSRLDPYVVWYNGKK
;
A
#
# COMPACT_ATOMS: atom_id res chain seq x y z
N MET A 1 23.87 -73.52 14.82
CA MET A 1 24.46 -72.17 14.62
C MET A 1 23.90 -71.55 13.34
N GLY A 2 22.70 -70.97 13.37
CA GLY A 2 22.03 -70.50 12.12
C GLY A 2 21.12 -69.28 12.29
N MET A 3 21.19 -68.56 13.41
CA MET A 3 20.30 -67.41 13.69
C MET A 3 20.99 -66.03 13.60
N CYS A 4 22.26 -65.95 13.21
CA CYS A 4 22.97 -64.67 13.23
C CYS A 4 22.83 -63.83 11.95
N VAL A 5 22.53 -64.45 10.80
CA VAL A 5 22.59 -63.76 9.49
C VAL A 5 21.31 -62.97 9.18
N GLN A 6 20.14 -63.48 9.58
CA GLN A 6 18.86 -62.88 9.18
C GLN A 6 18.55 -61.57 9.92
N ASN A 7 19.03 -61.42 11.16
CA ASN A 7 18.87 -60.18 11.92
C ASN A 7 19.84 -59.08 11.46
N PHE A 8 21.01 -59.47 10.92
CA PHE A 8 21.99 -58.52 10.38
C PHE A 8 21.50 -57.85 9.09
N ILE A 9 20.81 -58.60 8.22
CA ILE A 9 20.23 -58.08 6.98
C ILE A 9 19.11 -57.07 7.27
N LYS A 10 18.25 -57.32 8.27
CA LYS A 10 17.19 -56.37 8.66
C LYS A 10 17.76 -55.06 9.19
N PHE A 11 18.86 -55.10 9.93
CA PHE A 11 19.55 -53.91 10.42
C PHE A 11 20.14 -53.09 9.27
N PHE A 12 20.74 -53.74 8.27
CA PHE A 12 21.30 -53.07 7.11
C PHE A 12 20.24 -52.39 6.23
N ILE A 13 19.08 -53.03 6.03
CA ILE A 13 17.97 -52.44 5.25
C ILE A 13 17.40 -51.20 5.97
N LEU A 14 17.26 -51.26 7.30
CA LEU A 14 16.78 -50.11 8.07
C LEU A 14 17.79 -48.94 8.03
N PHE A 15 19.09 -49.23 8.13
CA PHE A 15 20.13 -48.20 8.07
C PHE A 15 20.26 -47.58 6.66
N ALA A 16 20.08 -48.37 5.60
CA ALA A 16 20.04 -47.88 4.23
C ALA A 16 18.83 -46.96 3.98
N PHE A 17 17.66 -47.28 4.55
CA PHE A 17 16.47 -46.43 4.44
C PHE A 17 16.63 -45.09 5.18
N ILE A 18 17.28 -45.12 6.36
CA ILE A 18 17.60 -43.91 7.13
C ILE A 18 18.66 -43.06 6.42
N ALA A 19 19.64 -43.68 5.75
CA ALA A 19 20.66 -42.96 4.97
C ALA A 19 20.09 -42.31 3.69
N VAL A 20 19.07 -42.92 3.05
CA VAL A 20 18.36 -42.32 1.91
C VAL A 20 17.47 -41.14 2.35
N LEU A 21 16.92 -41.17 3.57
CA LEU A 21 16.19 -40.04 4.15
C LEU A 21 17.10 -38.98 4.78
N GLY A 22 18.34 -39.33 5.13
CA GLY A 22 19.38 -38.43 5.68
C GLY A 22 20.23 -37.74 4.61
N GLY A 23 19.97 -37.98 3.33
CA GLY A 23 20.53 -37.23 2.21
C GLY A 23 19.96 -35.81 2.15
N CYS A 24 20.29 -34.98 3.13
CA CYS A 24 20.11 -33.52 3.09
C CYS A 24 21.03 -32.90 2.03
N GLY A 25 20.76 -33.20 0.76
CA GLY A 25 21.33 -32.50 -0.39
C GLY A 25 20.28 -31.58 -0.98
N ALA A 26 20.48 -30.26 -0.80
CA ALA A 26 19.81 -29.19 -1.55
C ALA A 26 18.30 -28.94 -1.31
N LEU A 27 17.83 -28.94 -0.06
CA LEU A 27 16.55 -28.29 0.29
C LEU A 27 16.65 -26.77 0.53
N ASP A 28 17.86 -26.22 0.61
CA ASP A 28 18.09 -24.77 0.76
C ASP A 28 17.88 -23.95 -0.53
N ALA A 29 17.48 -24.60 -1.63
CA ALA A 29 17.17 -23.92 -2.90
C ALA A 29 15.66 -23.76 -3.19
N ILE A 30 14.78 -24.20 -2.27
CA ILE A 30 13.30 -24.10 -2.44
C ILE A 30 12.64 -23.41 -1.23
N LEU A 31 13.42 -22.80 -0.35
CA LEU A 31 12.88 -21.76 0.51
C LEU A 31 13.12 -20.46 -0.25
N PRO A 32 12.08 -19.78 -0.77
CA PRO A 32 12.26 -18.44 -1.32
C PRO A 32 13.02 -17.67 -0.25
N SER A 33 14.14 -17.05 -0.64
CA SER A 33 14.94 -16.26 0.29
C SER A 33 13.97 -15.39 1.05
N SER A 34 13.81 -15.63 2.35
CA SER A 34 12.80 -14.98 3.18
C SER A 34 13.24 -13.55 3.49
N GLY A 35 13.69 -12.82 2.47
CA GLY A 35 13.59 -11.38 2.39
C GLY A 35 12.12 -11.07 2.61
N THR A 36 11.79 -10.79 3.86
CA THR A 36 10.46 -10.38 4.25
C THR A 36 10.29 -9.02 3.60
N TYR A 37 9.52 -8.94 2.51
CA TYR A 37 9.26 -7.68 1.86
C TYR A 37 8.83 -6.66 2.90
N LYS A 38 9.49 -5.50 2.97
CA LYS A 38 9.11 -4.44 3.89
C LYS A 38 8.50 -3.32 3.09
N VAL A 39 7.22 -3.08 3.32
CA VAL A 39 6.52 -1.94 2.72
C VAL A 39 6.27 -0.91 3.81
N ASN A 40 6.55 0.33 3.48
CA ASN A 40 6.33 1.47 4.34
C ASN A 40 5.64 2.58 3.51
N ALA A 41 5.23 3.66 4.17
CA ALA A 41 4.66 4.81 3.51
C ALA A 41 5.37 6.08 3.97
N ARG A 42 5.36 7.12 3.15
CA ARG A 42 5.79 8.47 3.53
C ARG A 42 4.59 9.39 3.59
N VAL A 43 4.57 10.29 4.57
CA VAL A 43 3.63 11.40 4.66
C VAL A 43 4.42 12.67 4.44
N ASN A 44 4.12 13.40 3.35
CA ASN A 44 4.84 14.62 2.97
C ASN A 44 6.37 14.46 2.92
N GLY A 45 6.84 13.28 2.51
CA GLY A 45 8.28 12.96 2.38
C GLY A 45 8.92 12.33 3.63
N SER A 46 8.28 12.39 4.81
CA SER A 46 8.76 11.73 6.03
C SER A 46 8.17 10.33 6.16
N PRO A 47 8.89 9.33 6.72
CA PRO A 47 8.31 8.01 6.99
C PRO A 47 7.05 8.10 7.87
N LEU A 48 6.03 7.30 7.54
CA LEU A 48 4.82 7.15 8.34
C LEU A 48 5.14 6.25 9.54
N ASP A 49 5.32 6.84 10.71
CA ASP A 49 5.50 6.07 11.95
C ASP A 49 4.15 5.59 12.50
N GLU A 50 4.19 4.53 13.30
CA GLU A 50 3.00 4.02 13.99
C GLU A 50 2.42 5.12 14.90
N TYR A 51 1.11 5.34 14.81
CA TYR A 51 0.37 6.36 15.56
C TYR A 51 0.71 7.81 15.21
N SER A 52 1.32 8.05 14.05
CA SER A 52 1.49 9.40 13.51
C SER A 52 0.15 10.06 13.16
N PHE A 53 0.15 11.39 13.05
CA PHE A 53 -1.00 12.17 12.62
C PHE A 53 -0.95 12.40 11.11
N VAL A 54 -2.09 12.24 10.44
CA VAL A 54 -2.26 12.50 9.01
C VAL A 54 -3.46 13.42 8.81
N SER A 55 -3.28 14.47 8.05
CA SER A 55 -4.30 15.48 7.73
C SER A 55 -4.86 15.26 6.32
N LEU A 56 -5.95 15.96 5.98
CA LEU A 56 -6.60 15.88 4.66
C LEU A 56 -5.66 16.24 3.50
N ASN A 57 -4.78 17.23 3.69
CA ASN A 57 -3.87 17.70 2.66
C ASN A 57 -2.55 16.90 2.59
N ASP A 58 -2.38 15.92 3.47
CA ASP A 58 -1.15 15.16 3.55
C ASP A 58 -1.08 14.11 2.44
N LYS A 59 0.08 14.01 1.80
CA LYS A 59 0.30 13.07 0.70
C LYS A 59 0.94 11.79 1.23
N ILE A 60 0.17 10.69 1.23
CA ILE A 60 0.66 9.35 1.60
C ILE A 60 1.27 8.68 0.37
N GLN A 61 2.52 8.27 0.45
CA GLN A 61 3.24 7.60 -0.64
C GLN A 61 3.78 6.23 -0.19
N PRO A 62 3.21 5.11 -0.65
CA PRO A 62 3.77 3.79 -0.36
C PRO A 62 5.10 3.56 -1.08
N PHE A 63 6.01 2.81 -0.45
CA PHE A 63 7.29 2.42 -1.03
C PHE A 63 7.82 1.13 -0.38
N PHE A 64 8.66 0.39 -1.11
CA PHE A 64 9.41 -0.73 -0.54
C PHE A 64 10.68 -0.21 0.15
N GLU A 65 10.97 -0.68 1.37
CA GLU A 65 12.20 -0.30 2.10
C GLU A 65 13.46 -0.91 1.46
N GLU A 66 13.29 -2.04 0.77
CA GLU A 66 14.33 -2.77 0.06
C GLU A 66 13.92 -2.93 -1.41
N SER A 67 14.89 -2.89 -2.33
CA SER A 67 14.62 -3.02 -3.77
C SER A 67 14.04 -4.40 -4.10
N VAL A 68 12.97 -4.41 -4.89
CA VAL A 68 12.24 -5.60 -5.36
C VAL A 68 12.22 -5.74 -6.89
N SER A 69 12.85 -4.83 -7.65
CA SER A 69 12.85 -4.88 -9.13
C SER A 69 13.44 -6.16 -9.74
N GLY A 70 14.31 -6.86 -9.00
CA GLY A 70 14.89 -8.13 -9.44
C GLY A 70 14.06 -9.36 -9.07
N ASP A 71 12.98 -9.21 -8.30
CA ASP A 71 12.18 -10.32 -7.81
C ASP A 71 11.11 -10.72 -8.84
N PRO A 72 11.23 -11.91 -9.47
CA PRO A 72 10.27 -12.34 -10.47
C PRO A 72 8.93 -12.77 -9.89
N ASP A 73 8.80 -12.95 -8.57
CA ASP A 73 7.58 -13.46 -7.95
C ASP A 73 6.59 -12.34 -7.66
N ILE A 74 7.04 -11.09 -7.52
CA ILE A 74 6.18 -9.93 -7.27
C ILE A 74 5.50 -9.48 -8.56
N ALA A 75 4.18 -9.25 -8.48
CA ALA A 75 3.36 -8.74 -9.58
C ALA A 75 2.71 -7.38 -9.27
N ALA A 76 2.39 -7.11 -7.99
CA ALA A 76 1.75 -5.86 -7.61
C ALA A 76 1.94 -5.51 -6.14
N LEU A 77 1.64 -4.25 -5.80
CA LEU A 77 1.43 -3.78 -4.44
C LEU A 77 0.00 -3.26 -4.30
N THR A 78 -0.78 -3.81 -3.37
CA THR A 78 -2.13 -3.33 -3.06
C THR A 78 -2.13 -2.59 -1.73
N VAL A 79 -2.67 -1.38 -1.71
CA VAL A 79 -2.74 -0.50 -0.54
C VAL A 79 -4.17 -0.07 -0.30
N PHE A 80 -4.65 -0.17 0.93
CA PHE A 80 -6.01 0.25 1.31
C PHE A 80 -6.08 0.61 2.79
N LEU A 81 -7.14 1.33 3.16
CA LEU A 81 -7.39 1.73 4.54
C LEU A 81 -8.42 0.83 5.22
N LYS A 82 -8.18 0.53 6.49
CA LYS A 82 -9.17 -0.03 7.42
C LYS A 82 -9.49 0.94 8.54
N ASP A 83 -10.75 1.00 8.94
CA ASP A 83 -11.19 1.69 10.15
C ASP A 83 -10.78 0.92 11.42
N ALA A 84 -11.06 1.50 12.60
CA ALA A 84 -10.81 0.87 13.89
C ALA A 84 -11.57 -0.47 14.11
N ARG A 85 -12.58 -0.79 13.29
CA ARG A 85 -13.31 -2.06 13.31
C ARG A 85 -12.73 -3.08 12.32
N GLY A 86 -11.69 -2.71 11.58
CA GLY A 86 -11.05 -3.55 10.56
C GLY A 86 -11.79 -3.60 9.23
N VAL A 87 -12.79 -2.73 9.03
CA VAL A 87 -13.59 -2.62 7.80
C VAL A 87 -12.88 -1.67 6.83
N ASN A 88 -12.91 -1.98 5.52
CA ASN A 88 -12.32 -1.11 4.51
C ASN A 88 -13.02 0.26 4.51
N ALA A 89 -12.24 1.33 4.65
CA ALA A 89 -12.75 2.68 4.90
C ALA A 89 -12.43 3.66 3.78
N GLY A 90 -12.22 3.18 2.56
CA GLY A 90 -11.86 4.05 1.45
C GLY A 90 -11.48 3.27 0.20
N TYR A 91 -10.55 3.84 -0.55
CA TYR A 91 -10.10 3.28 -1.80
C TYR A 91 -9.14 2.11 -1.62
N THR A 92 -9.15 1.19 -2.58
CA THR A 92 -8.15 0.15 -2.76
C THR A 92 -7.30 0.51 -3.97
N VAL A 93 -6.01 0.76 -3.77
CA VAL A 93 -5.08 1.12 -4.86
C VAL A 93 -4.14 -0.05 -5.12
N THR A 94 -4.11 -0.53 -6.35
CA THR A 94 -3.19 -1.59 -6.78
C THR A 94 -2.20 -1.03 -7.80
N TYR A 95 -0.91 -1.03 -7.44
CA TYR A 95 0.20 -0.70 -8.33
C TYR A 95 0.68 -1.99 -9.00
N SER A 96 0.50 -2.14 -10.30
CA SER A 96 0.82 -3.39 -11.01
C SER A 96 1.96 -3.24 -12.02
N LEU A 97 2.87 -4.21 -12.04
CA LEU A 97 3.92 -4.34 -13.05
C LEU A 97 3.40 -4.88 -14.38
N GLU A 98 2.25 -5.57 -14.35
CA GLU A 98 1.65 -6.20 -15.52
C GLU A 98 0.86 -5.14 -16.30
N LEU A 99 1.49 -4.57 -17.33
CA LEU A 99 0.80 -3.94 -18.44
C LEU A 99 0.17 -5.04 -19.32
N ASN A 100 -0.72 -5.85 -18.76
CA ASN A 100 -1.59 -6.65 -19.61
C ASN A 100 -2.47 -5.65 -20.35
N GLY A 101 -2.27 -5.53 -21.66
CA GLY A 101 -2.88 -4.54 -22.55
C GLY A 101 -4.40 -4.66 -22.70
N GLU A 102 -5.08 -5.12 -21.66
CA GLU A 102 -6.52 -5.32 -21.55
C GLU A 102 -7.19 -4.30 -20.62
N TYR A 103 -6.41 -3.47 -19.92
CA TYR A 103 -6.94 -2.22 -19.34
C TYR A 103 -7.01 -1.15 -20.42
N ALA A 104 -7.88 -1.36 -21.41
CA ALA A 104 -8.49 -0.21 -22.08
C ALA A 104 -9.41 0.41 -21.03
N PRO A 105 -9.17 1.64 -20.55
CA PRO A 105 -10.10 2.29 -19.62
C PRO A 105 -11.48 2.26 -20.26
N GLY A 106 -12.37 1.45 -19.68
CA GLY A 106 -13.71 1.23 -20.20
C GLY A 106 -14.41 2.57 -20.31
N GLN A 107 -14.87 2.92 -21.51
CA GLN A 107 -15.81 4.01 -21.76
C GLN A 107 -17.22 3.64 -21.26
N ASP A 108 -17.32 2.92 -20.15
CA ASP A 108 -18.58 2.36 -19.70
C ASP A 108 -19.37 3.41 -18.91
N GLU A 109 -20.45 3.81 -19.56
CA GLU A 109 -21.70 4.33 -18.98
C GLU A 109 -21.64 5.78 -18.48
N GLN A 110 -21.56 6.67 -19.47
CA GLN A 110 -22.33 7.92 -19.40
C GLN A 110 -23.81 7.54 -19.28
N GLU A 111 -24.31 7.57 -18.04
CA GLU A 111 -25.70 7.35 -17.66
C GLU A 111 -26.61 8.19 -18.58
N ASN A 112 -27.36 7.49 -19.45
CA ASN A 112 -28.33 8.08 -20.35
C ASN A 112 -29.41 8.79 -19.52
N ALA A 113 -29.29 10.11 -19.39
CA ALA A 113 -30.41 10.95 -19.03
C ALA A 113 -31.52 10.79 -20.09
N PRO A 114 -32.80 10.67 -19.70
CA PRO A 114 -33.88 10.47 -20.64
C PRO A 114 -33.98 11.66 -21.60
N ALA A 115 -33.97 11.34 -22.90
CA ALA A 115 -34.16 12.28 -23.99
C ALA A 115 -35.51 13.01 -23.84
N ALA A 116 -35.45 14.32 -23.70
CA ALA A 116 -36.59 15.20 -23.94
C ALA A 116 -36.74 15.38 -25.46
N ASP A 117 -37.91 15.00 -25.94
CA ASP A 117 -38.34 15.05 -27.32
C ASP A 117 -38.69 16.47 -27.79
N SER A 118 -38.39 16.71 -29.07
CA SER A 118 -39.05 17.59 -30.03
C SER A 118 -38.70 19.08 -30.18
N SER A 119 -37.98 19.32 -31.28
CA SER A 119 -38.36 20.18 -32.44
C SER A 119 -37.49 21.41 -32.70
N ASN A 120 -36.68 21.36 -33.77
CA ASN A 120 -36.99 22.14 -34.99
C ASN A 120 -36.09 21.85 -36.21
N GLN A 121 -36.76 22.00 -37.34
CA GLN A 121 -36.44 21.85 -38.76
C GLN A 121 -35.11 22.35 -39.35
N ASP A 122 -34.71 21.62 -40.39
CA ASP A 122 -34.27 22.02 -41.74
C ASP A 122 -33.19 23.10 -41.91
N ASN A 123 -32.04 22.71 -42.49
CA ASN A 123 -31.73 23.11 -43.87
C ASN A 123 -30.52 22.35 -44.48
N ALA A 124 -30.67 22.09 -45.77
CA ALA A 124 -29.78 21.39 -46.67
C ALA A 124 -28.51 22.18 -47.05
N ALA A 125 -27.43 21.48 -47.40
CA ALA A 125 -26.64 21.77 -48.61
C ALA A 125 -25.61 20.64 -48.88
N LEU A 126 -25.62 20.19 -50.13
CA LEU A 126 -24.69 19.29 -50.80
C LEU A 126 -23.30 19.92 -50.96
N THR A 127 -22.25 19.09 -50.94
CA THR A 127 -21.26 19.07 -52.04
C THR A 127 -20.50 17.75 -52.07
N GLU A 128 -20.39 17.22 -53.29
CA GLU A 128 -19.66 16.03 -53.70
C GLU A 128 -18.15 16.30 -53.88
N ASP A 129 -17.42 15.19 -54.07
CA ASP A 129 -16.08 15.04 -54.64
C ASP A 129 -14.87 15.44 -53.78
N ASP A 130 -14.05 14.45 -53.38
CA ASP A 130 -13.00 14.00 -54.30
C ASP A 130 -12.35 12.67 -53.85
N LYS A 131 -12.03 11.84 -54.84
CA LYS A 131 -11.28 10.59 -54.69
C LYS A 131 -9.80 10.91 -54.70
N ASN A 132 -9.02 10.39 -53.74
CA ASN A 132 -7.64 10.06 -54.06
C ASN A 132 -7.11 8.86 -53.28
N ALA A 133 -6.56 7.92 -54.07
CA ALA A 133 -5.91 6.71 -53.63
C ALA A 133 -4.41 6.98 -53.46
N GLY A 134 -3.81 6.45 -52.40
CA GLY A 134 -2.37 6.52 -52.19
C GLY A 134 -1.95 5.59 -51.06
N ASN A 135 -1.39 4.45 -51.45
CA ASN A 135 -0.62 3.53 -50.62
C ASN A 135 0.38 4.27 -49.73
N GLU A 136 0.51 3.83 -48.48
CA GLU A 136 1.82 3.66 -47.84
C GLU A 136 1.67 2.68 -46.66
N GLU A 137 2.31 1.51 -46.80
CA GLU A 137 2.55 0.56 -45.72
C GLU A 137 3.43 1.24 -44.67
N SER A 138 2.83 1.60 -43.52
CA SER A 138 3.59 1.96 -42.32
C SER A 138 3.51 0.81 -41.32
N GLU A 139 4.65 0.15 -41.12
CA GLU A 139 4.90 -0.73 -39.98
C GLU A 139 4.61 0.02 -38.68
N ASN A 140 3.45 -0.26 -38.11
CA ASN A 140 2.97 0.38 -36.90
C ASN A 140 3.63 -0.26 -35.67
N ASN A 141 4.87 0.15 -35.38
CA ASN A 141 5.49 -0.05 -34.07
C ASN A 141 4.87 0.88 -33.02
N ASN A 142 3.55 0.76 -32.81
CA ASN A 142 2.82 1.50 -31.79
C ASN A 142 3.03 0.83 -30.42
N LYS A 143 4.25 0.93 -29.88
CA LYS A 143 4.42 0.79 -28.44
C LYS A 143 4.06 2.15 -27.85
N PRO A 144 2.96 2.28 -27.08
CA PRO A 144 2.62 3.55 -26.46
C PRO A 144 3.79 3.96 -25.56
N ASN A 145 4.43 5.07 -25.94
CA ASN A 145 5.47 5.69 -25.13
C ASN A 145 4.76 6.33 -23.93
N LEU A 146 4.51 5.53 -22.90
CA LEU A 146 3.96 5.96 -21.62
C LEU A 146 5.04 6.77 -20.88
N SER A 147 5.32 7.97 -21.35
CA SER A 147 5.95 8.99 -20.52
C SER A 147 4.89 9.41 -19.49
N VAL A 148 4.97 8.84 -18.30
CA VAL A 148 4.18 9.24 -17.14
C VAL A 148 4.53 10.70 -16.86
N VAL A 149 3.69 11.61 -17.33
CA VAL A 149 3.75 13.03 -16.97
C VAL A 149 3.27 13.08 -15.53
N ILE A 150 4.20 13.28 -14.60
CA ILE A 150 3.88 13.48 -13.19
C ILE A 150 3.33 14.90 -13.07
N SER A 151 2.01 15.07 -13.07
CA SER A 151 1.41 16.38 -12.81
C SER A 151 1.48 16.70 -11.31
N ASN A 152 1.39 17.99 -10.97
CA ASN A 152 1.45 18.45 -9.58
C ASN A 152 0.15 18.19 -8.81
N ASP A 153 -0.93 17.80 -9.50
CA ASP A 153 -2.19 17.39 -8.90
C ASP A 153 -2.28 15.86 -8.90
N PRO A 154 -2.04 15.22 -7.74
CA PRO A 154 -1.84 13.78 -7.69
C PRO A 154 -3.11 12.96 -7.99
N LEU A 155 -4.29 13.58 -7.92
CA LEU A 155 -5.56 12.89 -8.19
C LEU A 155 -5.92 12.90 -9.69
N SER A 156 -5.70 14.01 -10.41
CA SER A 156 -6.13 14.13 -11.80
C SER A 156 -5.51 13.07 -12.72
N ASP A 157 -4.29 12.64 -12.39
CA ASP A 157 -3.53 11.69 -13.22
C ASP A 157 -3.99 10.24 -13.03
N ILE A 158 -4.67 9.94 -11.90
CA ILE A 158 -5.05 8.58 -11.53
C ILE A 158 -6.55 8.28 -11.69
N GLU A 159 -7.41 9.29 -11.87
CA GLU A 159 -8.86 9.08 -12.04
C GLU A 159 -9.19 8.21 -13.26
N GLN A 160 -8.35 8.22 -14.31
CA GLN A 160 -8.50 7.33 -15.46
C GLN A 160 -8.38 5.83 -15.12
N TYR A 161 -7.83 5.51 -13.95
CA TYR A 161 -7.62 4.14 -13.47
C TYR A 161 -8.67 3.69 -12.45
N LYS A 162 -9.69 4.53 -12.19
CA LYS A 162 -10.69 4.28 -11.17
C LYS A 162 -11.82 3.40 -11.70
N LYS A 163 -12.14 2.35 -10.95
CA LYS A 163 -13.31 1.48 -11.13
C LYS A 163 -14.04 1.35 -9.81
N GLY A 164 -15.07 2.17 -9.60
CA GLY A 164 -15.75 2.28 -8.31
C GLY A 164 -14.80 2.78 -7.22
N ASN A 165 -14.53 1.94 -6.22
CA ASN A 165 -13.61 2.24 -5.11
C ASN A 165 -12.19 1.70 -5.32
N GLU A 166 -11.89 1.13 -6.49
CA GLU A 166 -10.59 0.55 -6.80
C GLU A 166 -9.83 1.41 -7.82
N TYR A 167 -8.52 1.56 -7.63
CA TYR A 167 -7.61 2.16 -8.60
C TYR A 167 -6.60 1.11 -9.04
N LEU A 168 -6.48 0.86 -10.34
CA LEU A 168 -5.44 -0.02 -10.88
C LEU A 168 -4.39 0.78 -11.65
N ILE A 169 -3.29 1.09 -10.99
CA ILE A 169 -2.26 1.97 -11.53
C ILE A 169 -1.12 1.13 -12.12
N PRO A 170 -0.93 1.09 -13.45
CA PRO A 170 0.22 0.42 -14.05
C PRO A 170 1.50 1.20 -13.73
N VAL A 171 2.55 0.49 -13.33
CA VAL A 171 3.86 1.07 -13.01
C VAL A 171 4.97 0.34 -13.72
N GLN A 172 6.01 1.09 -14.12
CA GLN A 172 7.20 0.49 -14.74
C GLN A 172 8.05 -0.30 -13.74
N SER A 173 8.00 0.07 -12.46
CA SER A 173 8.77 -0.54 -11.38
C SER A 173 8.12 -0.23 -10.05
N LEU A 174 8.19 -1.18 -9.11
CA LEU A 174 7.73 -1.02 -7.72
C LEU A 174 8.79 -0.39 -6.80
N ASP A 175 10.03 -0.23 -7.27
CA ASP A 175 11.14 0.34 -6.49
C ASP A 175 11.18 1.86 -6.51
N ARG A 176 10.42 2.46 -7.42
CA ARG A 176 10.35 3.91 -7.56
C ARG A 176 9.32 4.49 -6.61
N ALA A 177 9.40 5.81 -6.43
CA ALA A 177 8.34 6.57 -5.78
C ALA A 177 7.00 6.28 -6.49
N LEU A 178 6.12 5.54 -5.82
CA LEU A 178 4.80 5.20 -6.34
C LEU A 178 3.90 6.43 -6.32
N HIS A 179 2.78 6.37 -7.03
CA HIS A 179 1.78 7.44 -6.95
C HIS A 179 1.25 7.57 -5.52
N TYR A 180 0.77 8.75 -5.17
CA TYR A 180 0.20 8.98 -3.86
C TYR A 180 -1.10 8.18 -3.69
N PHE A 181 -1.28 7.63 -2.49
CA PHE A 181 -2.52 7.00 -2.09
C PHE A 181 -3.58 8.09 -1.79
N PRO A 182 -4.70 8.14 -2.53
CA PRO A 182 -5.74 9.12 -2.31
C PRO A 182 -6.53 8.77 -1.05
N LEU A 183 -6.75 9.77 -0.18
CA LEU A 183 -7.65 9.65 0.97
C LEU A 183 -9.09 10.02 0.53
N PRO A 184 -10.12 9.29 0.96
CA PRO A 184 -11.50 9.72 0.75
C PRO A 184 -11.75 11.10 1.40
N PRO A 185 -12.37 12.06 0.69
CA PRO A 185 -12.57 13.41 1.22
C PRO A 185 -13.57 13.46 2.39
N ASP A 186 -14.42 12.45 2.50
CA ASP A 186 -15.47 12.28 3.52
C ASP A 186 -15.05 11.34 4.67
N LEU A 187 -13.77 10.98 4.74
CA LEU A 187 -13.23 10.11 5.78
C LEU A 187 -13.42 10.77 7.17
N PRO A 188 -14.11 10.14 8.14
CA PRO A 188 -14.27 10.75 9.45
C PRO A 188 -12.96 10.77 10.23
N ILE A 189 -12.79 11.76 11.11
CA ILE A 189 -11.66 11.84 12.05
C ILE A 189 -11.60 10.56 12.89
N GLY A 190 -10.42 9.98 13.05
CA GLY A 190 -10.26 8.78 13.86
C GLY A 190 -8.99 7.99 13.56
N ARG A 191 -8.92 6.79 14.14
CA ARG A 191 -7.81 5.85 13.91
C ARG A 191 -8.08 5.01 12.67
N TYR A 192 -7.06 4.90 11.83
CA TYR A 192 -7.05 4.04 10.64
C TYR A 192 -5.81 3.17 10.61
N THR A 193 -5.89 2.08 9.86
CA THR A 193 -4.76 1.21 9.54
C THR A 193 -4.54 1.23 8.04
N LEU A 194 -3.37 1.68 7.61
CA LEU A 194 -2.89 1.53 6.24
C LEU A 194 -2.39 0.09 6.06
N VAL A 195 -3.07 -0.67 5.23
CA VAL A 195 -2.71 -2.06 4.90
C VAL A 195 -2.01 -2.07 3.55
N SER A 196 -0.81 -2.63 3.50
CA SER A 196 -0.04 -2.86 2.29
C SER A 196 0.15 -4.35 2.06
N GLN A 197 -0.23 -4.84 0.90
CA GLN A 197 -0.13 -6.25 0.50
C GLN A 197 0.75 -6.39 -0.74
N VAL A 198 1.84 -7.14 -0.61
CA VAL A 198 2.69 -7.51 -1.73
C VAL A 198 2.08 -8.72 -2.39
N MET A 199 1.68 -8.56 -3.65
CA MET A 199 0.96 -9.56 -4.42
C MET A 199 1.92 -10.27 -5.36
N GLY A 200 1.88 -11.59 -5.34
CA GLY A 200 2.62 -12.43 -6.26
C GLY A 200 1.92 -12.55 -7.61
N LYS A 201 2.62 -13.15 -8.58
CA LYS A 201 2.02 -13.54 -9.87
C LYS A 201 0.83 -14.48 -9.66
N ALA A 202 -0.13 -14.39 -10.57
CA ALA A 202 -1.27 -15.30 -10.58
C ALA A 202 -0.75 -16.73 -10.82
N GLY A 203 -1.13 -17.67 -9.95
CA GLY A 203 -0.83 -19.09 -10.16
C GLY A 203 -1.72 -19.69 -11.26
N SER A 204 -1.64 -21.01 -11.43
CA SER A 204 -2.49 -21.74 -12.40
C SER A 204 -3.99 -21.59 -12.14
N SER A 205 -4.39 -21.18 -10.93
CA SER A 205 -5.78 -20.88 -10.56
C SER A 205 -6.25 -19.49 -10.99
N GLY A 206 -5.36 -18.62 -11.47
CA GLY A 206 -5.65 -17.21 -11.76
C GLY A 206 -5.67 -16.30 -10.52
N GLU A 207 -5.62 -16.86 -9.31
CA GLU A 207 -5.58 -16.09 -8.08
C GLU A 207 -4.15 -15.59 -7.78
N LYS A 208 -4.04 -14.31 -7.43
CA LYS A 208 -2.77 -13.72 -6.97
C LYS A 208 -2.57 -14.04 -5.50
N ALA A 209 -1.44 -14.64 -5.15
CA ALA A 209 -1.10 -14.96 -3.77
C ALA A 209 -0.62 -13.69 -3.03
N ILE A 210 -1.03 -13.52 -1.77
CA ILE A 210 -0.45 -12.48 -0.90
C ILE A 210 0.89 -13.02 -0.39
N LEU A 211 2.00 -12.43 -0.86
CA LEU A 211 3.35 -12.81 -0.45
C LEU A 211 3.73 -12.19 0.90
N HIS A 212 3.29 -10.95 1.12
CA HIS A 212 3.53 -10.24 2.38
C HIS A 212 2.42 -9.23 2.68
N LYS A 213 2.24 -8.93 3.97
CA LYS A 213 1.28 -7.95 4.45
C LYS A 213 1.91 -7.12 5.57
N THR A 214 1.90 -5.80 5.38
CA THR A 214 2.30 -4.82 6.40
C THR A 214 1.10 -3.98 6.79
N GLU A 215 0.97 -3.65 8.08
CA GLU A 215 -0.08 -2.79 8.62
C GLU A 215 0.57 -1.66 9.41
N LYS A 216 0.11 -0.42 9.20
CA LYS A 216 0.53 0.75 9.99
C LYS A 216 -0.67 1.54 10.47
N SER A 217 -0.79 1.71 11.79
CA SER A 217 -1.86 2.54 12.35
C SER A 217 -1.46 4.01 12.32
N PHE A 218 -2.40 4.89 12.05
CA PHE A 218 -2.23 6.34 12.17
C PHE A 218 -3.55 6.99 12.60
N TYR A 219 -3.49 8.25 13.02
CA TYR A 219 -4.65 9.07 13.37
C TYR A 219 -4.93 10.06 12.24
N TYR A 220 -6.08 9.91 11.58
CA TYR A 220 -6.55 10.85 10.58
C TYR A 220 -7.29 12.00 11.24
N LEU A 221 -6.84 13.23 10.97
CA LEU A 221 -7.36 14.46 11.56
C LEU A 221 -8.26 15.25 10.60
N ALA A 222 -8.44 14.81 9.35
CA ALA A 222 -9.13 15.60 8.33
C ALA A 222 -8.55 17.03 8.25
N ASP A 223 -9.39 18.06 8.38
CA ASP A 223 -9.00 19.47 8.44
C ASP A 223 -8.87 19.99 9.90
N ALA A 224 -8.95 19.13 10.90
CA ALA A 224 -8.84 19.53 12.31
C ALA A 224 -7.42 19.98 12.65
N GLY A 225 -7.34 21.15 13.30
CA GLY A 225 -6.09 21.65 13.86
C GLY A 225 -5.71 20.87 15.12
N PHE A 226 -4.44 20.46 15.22
CA PHE A 226 -3.83 19.94 16.43
C PHE A 226 -2.42 20.50 16.58
N SER A 227 -2.13 21.05 17.75
CA SER A 227 -0.80 21.54 18.11
C SER A 227 -0.44 21.12 19.53
N PHE A 228 0.78 20.61 19.67
CA PHE A 228 1.41 20.32 20.94
C PHE A 228 2.53 21.34 21.14
N ASP A 229 2.43 22.15 22.20
CA ASP A 229 3.40 23.22 22.47
C ASP A 229 4.55 22.69 23.35
N SER A 230 4.24 22.29 24.58
CA SER A 230 5.25 21.75 25.51
C SER A 230 4.64 20.89 26.61
N ILE A 231 5.48 20.04 27.22
CA ILE A 231 5.26 19.43 28.54
C ILE A 231 6.28 20.04 29.50
N GLN A 232 5.78 20.65 30.56
CA GLN A 232 6.58 21.13 31.67
C GLN A 232 6.46 20.16 32.84
N VAL A 233 7.60 19.86 33.46
CA VAL A 233 7.69 18.98 34.62
C VAL A 233 7.97 19.84 35.84
N ASN A 234 7.00 19.95 36.73
CA ASN A 234 7.10 20.69 37.98
C ASN A 234 7.40 19.71 39.12
N LEU A 235 8.62 19.81 39.66
CA LEU A 235 9.10 18.97 40.75
C LEU A 235 8.90 19.68 42.10
N PRO A 236 8.27 19.04 43.11
CA PRO A 236 8.05 19.68 44.40
C PRO A 236 9.36 19.88 45.16
N GLY A 237 9.62 21.11 45.61
CA GLY A 237 10.65 21.42 46.61
C GLY A 237 12.12 21.28 46.17
N VAL A 238 12.39 21.05 44.89
CA VAL A 238 13.77 21.08 44.37
C VAL A 238 14.12 22.50 43.93
N THR A 239 15.03 23.12 44.67
CA THR A 239 15.82 24.24 44.15
C THR A 239 16.68 23.72 43.00
N SER A 240 17.00 24.56 42.03
CA SER A 240 17.74 24.23 40.79
C SER A 240 19.08 23.50 40.98
N SER A 241 19.53 23.36 42.23
CA SER A 241 20.80 22.78 42.68
C SER A 241 20.76 21.32 43.14
N SER A 242 19.58 20.67 43.32
CA SER A 242 19.52 19.23 43.66
C SER A 242 18.56 18.45 42.76
N GLN A 243 19.10 17.72 41.78
CA GLN A 243 18.33 16.94 40.79
C GLN A 243 17.92 15.54 41.27
N ILE A 244 17.85 15.30 42.58
CA ILE A 244 17.41 14.00 43.10
C ILE A 244 15.91 14.10 43.40
N ILE A 245 15.10 13.57 42.48
CA ILE A 245 13.66 13.37 42.70
C ILE A 245 13.51 12.19 43.69
N PRO A 246 12.98 12.41 44.91
CA PRO A 246 12.79 11.32 45.84
C PRO A 246 11.85 10.26 45.24
N ARG A 247 12.17 8.97 45.44
CA ARG A 247 11.26 7.89 45.04
C ARG A 247 9.90 8.07 45.72
N GLY A 248 8.83 7.90 44.94
CA GLY A 248 7.46 8.07 45.44
C GLY A 248 6.97 9.52 45.48
N SER A 249 7.75 10.49 44.99
CA SER A 249 7.28 11.87 44.86
C SER A 249 6.22 11.98 43.76
N VAL A 250 5.17 12.76 44.03
CA VAL A 250 4.22 13.19 43.01
C VAL A 250 4.89 14.27 42.16
N ILE A 251 4.91 14.05 40.85
CA ILE A 251 5.39 15.01 39.87
C ILE A 251 4.16 15.62 39.20
N MET A 252 4.13 16.95 39.08
CA MET A 252 3.09 17.62 38.30
C MET A 252 3.60 17.79 36.87
N LEU A 253 2.83 17.28 35.92
CA LEU A 253 3.05 17.50 34.50
C LEU A 253 2.02 18.51 34.02
N GLU A 254 2.49 19.56 33.37
CA GLU A 254 1.65 20.55 32.71
C GLU A 254 1.88 20.44 31.21
N ALA A 255 0.83 20.18 30.45
CA ALA A 255 0.89 20.11 29.00
C ALA A 255 -0.02 21.17 28.41
N LYS A 256 0.45 21.87 27.38
CA LYS A 256 -0.36 22.83 26.64
C LYS A 256 -0.69 22.25 25.26
N LEU A 257 -1.97 22.00 25.06
CA LEU A 257 -2.54 21.45 23.84
C LEU A 257 -3.50 22.48 23.24
N ASP A 258 -3.41 22.70 21.94
CA ASP A 258 -4.40 23.46 21.17
C ASP A 258 -5.00 22.52 20.13
N TYR A 259 -6.31 22.36 20.14
CA TYR A 259 -6.98 21.34 19.33
C TYR A 259 -8.41 21.73 18.98
N ASP A 260 -8.84 21.27 17.80
CA ASP A 260 -10.22 21.38 17.35
C ASP A 260 -11.18 20.63 18.27
N SER A 261 -12.38 21.20 18.53
CA SER A 261 -13.42 20.60 19.37
C SER A 261 -13.89 19.19 18.97
N ARG A 262 -13.61 18.76 17.74
CA ARG A 262 -13.88 17.41 17.25
C ARG A 262 -12.88 16.37 17.76
N LEU A 263 -11.75 16.82 18.31
CA LEU A 263 -10.71 15.98 18.87
C LEU A 263 -10.92 15.82 20.38
N ASP A 264 -10.67 14.61 20.88
CA ASP A 264 -10.66 14.29 22.31
C ASP A 264 -9.24 13.82 22.71
N PRO A 265 -8.26 14.74 22.80
CA PRO A 265 -6.88 14.36 23.06
C PRO A 265 -6.71 13.93 24.52
N TYR A 266 -5.94 12.87 24.72
CA TYR A 266 -5.55 12.39 26.03
C TYR A 266 -4.04 12.12 26.08
N VAL A 267 -3.44 12.37 27.25
CA VAL A 267 -2.02 12.08 27.48
C VAL A 267 -1.91 10.72 28.15
N VAL A 268 -1.24 9.78 27.49
CA VAL A 268 -0.86 8.51 28.12
C VAL A 268 0.60 8.57 28.51
N TRP A 269 0.85 8.36 29.80
CA TRP A 269 2.21 8.25 30.33
C TRP A 269 2.57 6.77 30.51
N TYR A 270 3.54 6.30 29.74
CA TYR A 270 4.16 5.01 29.97
C TYR A 270 5.35 5.22 30.90
N ASN A 271 5.31 4.63 32.10
CA ASN A 271 6.47 4.63 32.99
C ASN A 271 7.68 4.06 32.23
N GLY A 272 8.72 4.88 32.07
CA GLY A 272 10.00 4.43 31.51
C GLY A 272 10.49 3.19 32.25
N LYS A 273 11.17 2.28 31.53
CA LYS A 273 11.75 1.07 32.13
C LYS A 273 12.58 1.46 33.37
N LYS A 274 12.29 0.80 34.49
CA LYS A 274 13.02 0.94 35.76
C LYS A 274 14.50 0.62 35.61
#